data_AF-A0A1T5JWY9-F1
#
_entry.id   AF-A0A1T5JWY9-F1
#
_cell.length_a   1.000
_cell.length_b   1.000
_cell.length_c   1.000
_cell.angle_alpha   90.00
_cell.angle_beta   90.00
_cell.angle_gamma   90.00
#
_symmetry.space_group_name_H-M   'P 1'
#
loop_
_entity.id
_entity.type
_entity.pdbx_description
1 polymer ?
#
loop_
_entity_poly.entity_id
_entity_poly.type
_entity_poly.pdbx_seq_one_letter_code
_entity_poly.pdbx_strand_id
1 'polypeptide(L)' 'MKKKRIKLGTVTEEDILKARRRADREEEIRMYGRPVAGRRMLHKSRKIYDRKRLKQQDLKA' A
#
# COMPACT_ATOMS: atom_id res chain seq x y z
N MET A 1 -17.62 14.24 -26.62
CA MET A 1 -16.62 13.98 -25.55
C MET A 1 -16.92 14.91 -24.38
N LYS A 2 -17.27 14.38 -23.20
CA LYS A 2 -17.64 15.22 -22.04
C LYS A 2 -16.38 15.82 -21.41
N LYS A 3 -16.17 17.13 -21.58
CA LYS A 3 -15.08 17.86 -20.90
C LYS A 3 -15.34 17.85 -19.39
N LYS A 4 -14.46 17.21 -18.62
CA LYS A 4 -14.50 17.29 -17.16
C LYS A 4 -14.18 18.73 -16.76
N ARG A 5 -15.15 19.43 -16.18
CA ARG A 5 -14.96 20.77 -15.62
C ARG A 5 -14.01 20.63 -14.42
N ILE A 6 -12.81 21.19 -14.52
CA ILE A 6 -11.87 21.28 -13.40
C ILE A 6 -12.51 22.26 -12.42
N LYS A 7 -12.96 21.79 -11.25
CA LYS A 7 -13.47 22.66 -10.19
C LYS A 7 -12.27 23.40 -9.61
N LEU A 8 -12.14 24.67 -9.96
CA LEU A 8 -11.13 25.55 -9.41
C LEU A 8 -11.51 25.88 -7.95
N GLY A 9 -10.63 25.55 -7.00
CA GLY A 9 -10.44 26.39 -5.81
C GLY A 9 -11.25 26.10 -4.55
N THR A 10 -11.57 24.85 -4.20
CA THR A 10 -11.92 24.54 -2.81
C THR A 10 -11.04 23.41 -2.33
N VAL A 11 -10.05 23.75 -1.50
CA VAL A 11 -9.23 22.75 -0.82
C VAL A 11 -10.15 21.99 0.10
N THR A 12 -10.35 20.71 -0.17
CA THR A 12 -11.18 19.83 0.65
C THR A 12 -10.36 19.27 1.80
N GLU A 13 -11.05 18.76 2.84
CA GLU A 13 -10.38 18.05 3.95
C GLU A 13 -9.56 16.86 3.44
N GLU A 14 -10.02 16.20 2.38
CA GLU A 14 -9.26 15.13 1.72
C GLU A 14 -7.95 15.61 1.13
N ASP A 15 -7.93 16.83 0.57
CA ASP A 15 -6.72 17.41 -0.02
C ASP A 15 -5.70 17.75 1.07
N ILE A 16 -6.16 18.25 2.21
CA ILE A 16 -5.32 18.48 3.41
C ILE A 16 -4.73 17.16 3.91
N LEU A 17 -5.55 16.10 3.98
CA LEU A 17 -5.12 14.77 4.40
C LEU A 17 -4.10 14.17 3.43
N LYS A 18 -4.31 14.33 2.11
CA LYS A 18 -3.36 13.89 1.07
C LYS A 18 -2.04 14.65 1.16
N ALA A 19 -2.10 15.96 1.42
CA ALA A 19 -0.90 16.79 1.59
C ALA A 19 -0.07 16.32 2.81
N ARG A 20 -0.71 16.06 3.95
CA ARG A 20 -0.04 15.52 5.15
C ARG A 20 0.64 14.17 4.87
N ARG A 21 -0.08 13.20 4.30
CA ARG A 21 0.51 11.90 3.94
C ARG A 21 1.72 12.00 3.01
N ARG A 22 1.71 13.00 2.13
CA ARG A 22 2.84 13.26 1.22
C ARG A 22 4.03 13.84 1.98
N ALA A 23 3.79 14.81 2.85
CA ALA A 23 4.82 15.39 3.71
C ALA A 23 5.48 14.32 4.60
N ASP A 24 4.69 13.46 5.26
CA ASP A 24 5.20 12.38 6.10
C ASP A 24 6.10 11.42 5.29
N ARG A 25 5.68 11.09 4.06
CA ARG A 25 6.48 10.24 3.16
C ARG A 25 7.79 10.90 2.73
N GLU A 26 7.76 12.19 2.43
CA GLU A 26 8.95 12.95 2.04
C GLU A 26 9.94 13.06 3.21
N GLU A 27 9.44 13.21 4.44
CA GLU A 27 10.25 13.14 5.66
C GLU A 27 10.88 11.76 5.86
N GLU A 28 10.12 10.68 5.70
CA GLU A 28 10.65 9.31 5.76
C GLU A 28 11.73 9.06 4.70
N ILE A 29 11.50 9.52 3.46
CA ILE A 29 12.49 9.40 2.38
C ILE A 29 13.74 10.20 2.72
N ARG A 30 13.61 11.41 3.29
CA ARG A 30 14.75 12.22 3.70
C ARG A 30 15.59 11.53 4.78
N MET A 31 14.95 10.88 5.75
CA MET A 31 15.63 10.22 6.86
C MET A 31 16.23 8.86 6.48
N TYR A 32 15.49 8.04 5.71
CA TYR A 32 15.82 6.62 5.49
C TYR A 32 16.15 6.28 4.03
N GLY A 33 16.05 7.24 3.11
CA GLY A 33 16.23 7.04 1.66
C GLY A 33 15.12 6.24 0.99
N ARG A 34 14.13 5.76 1.75
CA ARG A 34 12.98 4.99 1.28
C ARG A 34 11.83 5.11 2.28
N PRO A 35 10.56 5.02 1.83
CA PRO A 35 9.43 4.89 2.76
C PRO A 35 9.65 3.69 3.68
N VAL A 36 9.47 3.88 4.98
CA VAL A 36 9.59 2.81 5.95
C VAL A 36 8.36 1.92 5.76
N ALA A 37 8.55 0.77 5.10
CA ALA A 37 7.46 -0.15 4.83
C ALA A 37 6.89 -0.68 6.16
N GLY A 38 5.86 -0.01 6.69
CA GLY A 38 5.06 -0.47 7.82
C GLY A 38 4.63 -1.90 7.52
N ARG A 39 5.17 -2.82 8.33
CA ARG A 39 5.00 -4.28 8.29
C ARG A 39 4.60 -4.76 6.89
N ARG A 40 5.59 -4.97 6.00
CA ARG A 40 5.43 -5.53 4.64
C ARG A 40 4.40 -6.66 4.67
N MET A 41 3.12 -6.34 4.45
CA MET A 41 2.05 -7.35 4.48
C MET A 41 2.23 -8.11 3.18
N LEU A 42 3.13 -9.10 3.24
CA LEU A 42 3.12 -10.25 2.37
C LEU A 42 1.74 -10.87 2.58
N HIS A 43 0.77 -10.45 1.79
CA HIS A 43 -0.45 -11.21 1.60
C HIS A 43 -0.01 -12.56 1.05
N LYS A 44 0.30 -13.52 1.93
CA LYS A 44 0.47 -14.91 1.53
C LYS A 44 -0.88 -15.29 0.95
N SER A 45 -0.93 -15.53 -0.35
CA SER A 45 -2.14 -16.11 -0.94
C SER A 45 -2.33 -17.47 -0.24
N ARG A 46 -3.35 -17.54 0.61
CA ARG A 46 -3.67 -18.69 1.46
C ARG A 46 -3.69 -19.99 0.63
N LYS A 47 -4.13 -19.88 -0.64
CA LYS A 47 -4.16 -20.95 -1.65
C LYS A 47 -2.79 -21.57 -2.00
N ILE A 48 -1.70 -20.80 -2.06
CA ILE A 48 -0.38 -21.36 -2.41
C ILE A 48 0.30 -21.90 -1.16
N TYR A 49 0.17 -21.20 -0.03
CA TYR A 49 0.77 -21.60 1.24
C TYR A 49 0.18 -22.93 1.74
N ASP A 50 -1.15 -23.03 1.82
CA ASP A 50 -1.83 -24.22 2.34
C ASP A 50 -1.62 -25.43 1.42
N ARG A 51 -1.61 -25.24 0.09
CA ARG A 51 -1.36 -26.33 -0.88
C ARG A 51 0.05 -26.90 -0.79
N LYS A 52 1.07 -26.04 -0.61
CA LYS A 52 2.45 -26.51 -0.40
C LYS A 52 2.59 -27.25 0.93
N ARG A 53 1.89 -26.81 1.98
CA ARG A 53 1.89 -27.44 3.30
C ARG A 53 1.22 -28.82 3.27
N LEU A 54 0.03 -28.94 2.68
CA LEU A 54 -0.68 -30.21 2.50
C LEU A 54 0.15 -31.20 1.67
N LYS A 55 0.69 -30.76 0.53
CA LYS A 55 1.58 -31.60 -0.29
C LYS A 55 2.79 -32.10 0.52
N GLN A 56 3.38 -31.28 1.38
CA GLN A 56 4.49 -31.73 2.24
C GLN A 56 4.07 -32.68 3.36
N GLN A 57 2.81 -32.63 3.82
CA GLN A 57 2.28 -33.60 4.78
C GLN A 57 2.02 -34.95 4.09
N ASP A 58 1.46 -34.93 2.87
CA ASP A 58 1.21 -36.13 2.07
C ASP A 58 2.51 -36.84 1.64
N LEU A 59 3.61 -36.10 1.41
CA LEU A 59 4.93 -36.69 1.10
C LEU A 59 5.66 -37.26 2.32
N LYS A 60 5.20 -36.97 3.54
CA LYS A 60 5.83 -37.43 4.80
C LYS A 60 5.07 -38.59 5.45
N ALA A 61 3.91 -38.95 4.92
CA ALA A 61 3.16 -40.16 5.27
C ALA A 61 3.63 -41.33 4.40
#